data_AF-A0A1W9R3S9-F1
#
_entry.id   AF-A0A1W9R3S9-F1
#
_cell.length_a   1.000
_cell.length_b   1.000
_cell.length_c   1.000
_cell.angle_alpha   90.00
_cell.angle_beta   90.00
_cell.angle_gamma   90.00
#
_symmetry.space_group_name_H-M   'P 1'
#
loop_
_entity.id
_entity.type
_entity.pdbx_description
1 polymer ?
#
loop_
_entity_poly.entity_id
_entity_poly.type
_entity_poly.pdbx_seq_one_letter_code
_entity_poly.pdbx_strand_id
1 'polypeptide(L)'
;MECSEVKKIAFSYIQHKLPSELTEKIEEHLCVCQDCRKYIGDILENTNEEFSDRTSQDDVGEGKEFKKETGEEGKKDKILSWIIVGIATSISLFLFYLLFTSNIR
;
A
#
# COMPACT_ATOMS: atom_id res chain seq x y z
N MET A 1 15.79 22.98 1.19
CA MET A 1 15.19 22.63 2.49
C MET A 1 16.29 22.19 3.44
N GLU A 2 16.20 22.53 4.72
CA GLU A 2 17.21 22.12 5.71
C GLU A 2 16.85 20.78 6.38
N CYS A 3 17.85 19.98 6.75
CA CYS A 3 17.64 18.68 7.41
C CYS A 3 16.77 18.78 8.68
N SER A 4 16.88 19.88 9.42
CA SER A 4 16.09 20.12 10.64
C SER A 4 14.59 20.27 10.33
N GLU A 5 14.25 20.92 9.23
CA GLU A 5 12.88 21.08 8.78
C GLU A 5 12.29 19.75 8.32
N VAL A 6 13.10 18.94 7.60
CA VAL A 6 12.70 17.60 7.14
C VAL A 6 12.35 16.72 8.34
N LYS A 7 13.18 16.73 9.39
CA LYS A 7 12.91 15.93 10.60
C LYS A 7 11.62 16.33 11.31
N LYS A 8 11.28 17.62 11.35
CA LYS A 8 10.05 18.11 12.00
C LYS A 8 8.79 17.66 11.28
N ILE A 9 8.82 17.60 9.96
CA ILE A 9 7.66 17.24 9.14
C ILE A 9 7.69 15.80 8.64
N ALA A 10 8.75 15.05 8.93
CA ALA A 10 8.93 13.65 8.51
C ALA A 10 7.74 12.77 8.86
N PHE A 11 7.15 12.94 10.05
CA PHE A 11 5.97 12.16 10.45
C PHE A 11 4.74 12.50 9.61
N SER A 12 4.50 13.78 9.33
CA SER A 12 3.42 14.21 8.43
C SER A 12 3.66 13.77 6.99
N TYR A 13 4.92 13.63 6.58
CA TYR A 13 5.33 13.15 5.25
C TYR A 13 5.03 11.66 5.10
N ILE A 14 5.41 10.87 6.10
CA ILE A 14 5.09 9.44 6.18
C ILE A 14 3.57 9.21 6.18
N GLN A 15 2.79 10.08 6.84
CA GLN A 15 1.33 9.99 6.87
C GLN A 15 0.63 10.56 5.63
N HIS A 16 1.37 11.01 4.60
CA HIS A 16 0.82 11.64 3.40
C HIS A 16 -0.13 12.83 3.68
N LYS A 17 0.12 13.58 4.78
CA LYS A 17 -0.70 14.71 5.23
C LYS A 17 -0.14 16.09 4.84
N LEU A 18 0.95 16.13 4.09
CA LEU A 18 1.55 17.39 3.63
C LEU A 18 0.94 17.85 2.30
N PRO A 19 0.87 19.18 2.08
CA PRO A 19 0.54 19.73 0.77
C PRO A 19 1.62 19.36 -0.26
N SER A 20 1.19 19.18 -1.51
CA SER A 20 2.03 18.71 -2.62
C SER A 20 3.32 19.52 -2.81
N GLU A 21 3.28 20.84 -2.63
CA GLU A 21 4.46 21.71 -2.75
C GLU A 21 5.54 21.44 -1.69
N LEU A 22 5.16 20.99 -0.48
CA LEU A 22 6.13 20.60 0.54
C LEU A 22 6.63 19.17 0.32
N THR A 23 5.78 18.30 -0.19
CA THR A 23 6.15 16.92 -0.54
C THR A 23 7.27 16.91 -1.57
N GLU A 24 7.11 17.67 -2.66
CA GLU A 24 8.12 17.79 -3.73
C GLU A 24 9.47 18.28 -3.17
N LYS A 25 9.46 19.34 -2.36
CA LYS A 25 10.68 19.88 -1.73
C LYS A 25 11.37 18.90 -0.79
N ILE A 26 10.61 18.05 -0.10
CA ILE A 26 11.18 16.98 0.72
C ILE A 26 11.81 15.91 -0.16
N GLU A 27 11.14 15.48 -1.22
CA GLU A 27 11.61 14.41 -2.10
C GLU A 27 12.91 14.80 -2.80
N GLU A 28 13.01 16.05 -3.27
CA GLU A 28 14.24 16.62 -3.79
C GLU A 28 15.38 16.55 -2.76
N HIS A 29 15.09 16.89 -1.49
CA HIS A 29 16.08 16.82 -0.42
C HIS A 29 16.49 15.38 -0.10
N LEU A 30 15.55 14.44 -0.08
CA LEU A 30 15.79 13.02 0.17
C LEU A 30 16.57 12.34 -0.96
N CYS A 31 16.56 12.91 -2.17
CA CYS A 31 17.41 12.46 -3.27
C CYS A 31 18.90 12.72 -3.00
N VAL A 32 19.22 13.80 -2.28
CA VAL A 32 20.61 14.26 -2.05
C VAL A 32 21.10 13.90 -0.64
N CYS A 33 20.23 13.88 0.37
CA CYS A 33 20.60 13.65 1.76
C CYS A 33 20.28 12.22 2.22
N GLN A 34 21.32 11.38 2.35
CA GLN A 34 21.19 10.02 2.88
C GLN A 34 20.74 9.98 4.34
N ASP A 35 21.19 10.92 5.18
CA ASP A 35 20.84 10.94 6.61
C ASP A 35 19.33 11.14 6.82
N CYS A 36 18.72 12.05 6.05
CA CYS A 36 17.28 12.27 6.09
C CYS A 36 16.49 11.07 5.55
N ARG A 37 17.02 10.38 4.53
CA ARG A 37 16.41 9.16 4.00
C ARG A 37 16.43 8.04 5.04
N LYS A 38 17.56 7.84 5.70
CA LYS A 38 17.70 6.85 6.78
C LYS A 38 16.76 7.17 7.93
N TYR A 39 16.72 8.43 8.37
CA TYR A 39 15.83 8.88 9.45
C TYR A 39 14.35 8.58 9.17
N ILE A 40 13.87 8.82 7.93
CA ILE A 40 12.49 8.49 7.55
C ILE A 40 12.28 6.98 7.50
N GLY A 41 13.25 6.23 6.98
CA GLY A 41 13.23 4.76 6.99
C GLY A 41 13.13 4.18 8.39
N ASP A 42 13.93 4.68 9.33
CA ASP A 42 13.94 4.24 10.73
C ASP A 42 12.57 4.52 11.39
N ILE A 43 11.90 5.65 11.07
CA ILE A 43 10.55 5.93 11.59
C ILE A 43 9.52 4.95 11.01
N LEU A 44 9.63 4.62 9.71
CA LEU A 44 8.75 3.64 9.06
C LEU A 44 8.90 2.24 9.65
N GLU A 45 10.13 1.81 9.95
CA GLU A 45 10.41 0.52 10.59
C GLU A 45 9.79 0.46 11.99
N ASN A 46 10.08 1.45 12.85
CA ASN A 46 9.52 1.52 14.20
C ASN A 46 7.98 1.61 14.22
N THR A 47 7.36 2.25 13.21
CA THR A 47 5.89 2.33 13.11
C THR A 47 5.28 0.98 12.70
N ASN A 48 6.02 0.12 11.99
CA ASN A 48 5.59 -1.21 11.58
C ASN A 48 5.87 -2.29 12.64
N GLU A 49 6.89 -2.11 13.49
CA GLU A 49 7.21 -3.04 14.57
C GLU A 49 6.12 -3.09 15.65
N GLU A 50 5.38 -2.00 15.89
CA GLU A 50 4.17 -2.03 16.75
C GLU A 50 3.04 -2.92 16.18
N PHE A 51 3.15 -3.35 14.91
CA PHE A 51 2.19 -4.23 14.24
C PHE A 51 2.74 -5.63 13.93
N SER A 52 4.00 -5.92 14.25
CA SER A 52 4.67 -7.18 13.92
C SER A 52 5.49 -7.76 15.07
N ASP A 53 4.88 -7.93 16.25
CA ASP A 53 5.32 -8.99 17.15
C ASP A 53 4.84 -10.33 16.59
N ARG A 54 5.56 -10.79 15.56
CA ARG A 54 5.62 -12.10 14.89
C ARG A 54 5.81 -11.89 13.39
N THR A 55 7.06 -11.78 12.95
CA THR A 55 7.69 -12.75 12.05
C THR A 55 9.08 -12.26 11.72
N SER A 56 10.07 -12.91 12.31
CA SER A 56 11.47 -12.85 11.92
C SER A 56 11.61 -13.18 10.44
N GLN A 57 12.39 -12.41 9.69
CA GLN A 57 13.52 -12.95 8.91
C GLN A 57 14.35 -11.86 8.23
N ASP A 58 15.67 -12.03 8.41
CA ASP A 58 16.79 -11.37 7.78
C ASP A 58 16.78 -11.36 6.23
N ASP A 59 17.66 -10.47 5.75
CA ASP A 59 18.60 -10.65 4.63
C ASP A 59 18.21 -10.20 3.21
N VAL A 60 18.94 -9.16 2.80
CA VAL A 60 19.74 -9.03 1.56
C VAL A 60 19.00 -8.92 0.22
N GLY A 61 19.39 -7.87 -0.50
CA GLY A 61 18.79 -7.47 -1.76
C GLY A 61 19.05 -8.39 -2.92
N GLU A 62 18.23 -8.20 -3.95
CA GLU A 62 18.61 -8.19 -5.36
C GLU A 62 17.43 -7.64 -6.14
N GLY A 63 17.72 -6.89 -7.20
CA GLY A 63 16.71 -6.20 -7.99
C GLY A 63 15.67 -7.15 -8.56
N LYS A 64 14.39 -6.80 -8.36
CA LYS A 64 13.31 -7.21 -9.24
C LYS A 64 12.40 -6.03 -9.51
N GLU A 65 12.03 -5.96 -10.79
CA GLU A 65 11.14 -5.02 -11.45
C GLU A 65 10.14 -4.32 -10.54
N PHE A 66 10.14 -2.99 -10.67
CA PHE A 66 9.09 -2.09 -10.24
C PHE A 66 7.76 -2.46 -10.93
N LYS A 67 7.05 -3.45 -10.37
CA LYS A 67 5.63 -3.65 -10.68
C LYS A 67 4.83 -2.74 -9.77
N LYS A 68 4.43 -1.62 -10.36
CA LYS A 68 3.52 -0.60 -9.85
C LYS A 68 2.22 -1.25 -9.38
N GLU A 69 2.07 -1.49 -8.08
CA GLU A 69 0.79 -1.80 -7.45
C GLU A 69 0.67 -0.97 -6.17
N THR A 70 0.11 0.22 -6.39
CA THR A 70 -0.93 0.85 -5.59
C THR A 70 -0.81 0.70 -4.08
N GLY A 71 -0.26 1.74 -3.46
CA GLY A 71 -0.45 1.99 -2.04
C GLY A 71 -1.92 2.18 -1.70
N GLU A 72 -2.22 1.81 -0.45
CA GLU A 72 -3.37 2.21 0.36
C GLU A 72 -4.74 1.67 -0.04
N GLU A 73 -5.18 0.56 0.61
CA GLU A 73 -6.48 0.45 1.31
C GLU A 73 -6.72 -0.99 1.90
N GLY A 74 -5.73 -1.53 2.62
CA GLY A 74 -5.70 -2.92 3.14
C GLY A 74 -6.81 -3.40 4.09
N LYS A 75 -7.90 -2.64 4.27
CA LYS A 75 -9.12 -3.09 4.98
C LYS A 75 -10.39 -3.10 4.13
N LYS A 76 -10.48 -2.30 3.04
CA LYS A 76 -11.65 -2.27 2.15
C LYS A 76 -11.54 -3.23 0.97
N ASP A 77 -10.32 -3.47 0.48
CA ASP A 77 -10.08 -4.36 -0.67
C ASP A 77 -10.47 -5.82 -0.41
N LYS A 78 -10.22 -6.31 0.81
CA LYS A 78 -10.63 -7.67 1.19
C LYS A 78 -12.16 -7.81 1.14
N ILE A 79 -12.92 -6.83 1.59
CA ILE A 79 -14.39 -6.90 1.56
C ILE A 79 -14.90 -6.80 0.13
N LEU A 80 -14.35 -5.87 -0.66
CA LEU A 80 -14.73 -5.67 -2.05
C LEU A 80 -14.46 -6.93 -2.91
N SER A 81 -13.32 -7.58 -2.67
CA SER A 81 -12.95 -8.84 -3.34
C SER A 81 -13.96 -9.96 -3.08
N TRP A 82 -14.42 -10.14 -1.83
CA TRP A 82 -15.42 -11.16 -1.50
C TRP A 82 -16.80 -10.85 -2.11
N ILE A 83 -17.19 -9.58 -2.19
CA ILE A 83 -18.45 -9.17 -2.82
C ILE A 83 -18.43 -9.46 -4.33
N ILE A 84 -17.33 -9.15 -5.01
CA ILE A 84 -17.19 -9.39 -6.46
C ILE A 84 -17.27 -10.89 -6.77
N VAL A 85 -16.58 -11.73 -5.98
CA VAL A 85 -16.64 -13.19 -6.15
C VAL A 85 -18.07 -13.71 -5.92
N GLY A 86 -18.77 -13.19 -4.92
CA GLY A 86 -20.16 -13.55 -4.64
C GLY A 86 -21.11 -13.21 -5.79
N ILE A 87 -21.00 -12.01 -6.35
CA ILE A 87 -21.82 -11.56 -7.49
C ILE A 87 -21.53 -12.42 -8.73
N ALA A 88 -20.26 -12.66 -9.05
CA ALA A 88 -19.87 -13.49 -10.20
C ALA A 88 -20.42 -14.93 -10.08
N THR A 89 -20.36 -15.50 -8.87
CA THR A 89 -20.88 -16.85 -8.59
C THR A 89 -22.41 -16.89 -8.72
N SER A 90 -23.10 -15.88 -8.18
CA SER A 90 -24.56 -15.75 -8.27
C SER A 90 -25.05 -15.62 -9.72
N ILE A 91 -24.41 -14.75 -10.52
CA ILE A 91 -24.73 -14.59 -11.94
C ILE A 91 -24.49 -15.89 -12.70
N SER A 92 -23.39 -16.60 -12.41
CA SER A 92 -23.07 -17.87 -13.06
C SER A 92 -24.18 -18.91 -12.79
N LEU A 93 -24.59 -19.07 -11.51
CA LEU A 93 -25.68 -19.97 -11.15
C LEU A 93 -27.01 -19.59 -11.81
N PHE A 94 -27.30 -18.29 -11.90
CA PHE A 94 -28.52 -17.81 -12.55
C PHE A 94 -28.54 -18.12 -14.05
N LEU A 95 -27.41 -17.93 -14.75
CA LEU A 95 -27.29 -18.29 -16.16
C LEU A 95 -27.41 -19.81 -16.38
N PHE A 96 -26.79 -20.61 -15.52
CA PHE A 96 -26.96 -22.07 -15.55
C PHE A 96 -28.41 -22.50 -15.35
N TYR A 97 -29.12 -21.85 -14.42
CA TYR A 97 -30.55 -22.11 -14.18
C TYR A 97 -31.42 -21.77 -15.41
N LEU A 98 -31.14 -20.64 -16.07
CA LEU A 98 -31.85 -20.27 -17.30
C LEU A 98 -31.59 -21.29 -18.42
N LEU A 99 -30.34 -21.70 -18.62
CA LEU A 99 -30.00 -22.72 -19.62
C LEU A 99 -30.71 -24.04 -19.35
N PHE A 100 -30.73 -24.48 -18.09
CA PHE A 100 -31.42 -25.71 -17.68
C PHE A 100 -32.93 -25.62 -17.91
N THR A 101 -33.54 -24.49 -17.54
CA THR A 101 -34.97 -24.24 -17.76
C THR A 101 -35.33 -24.20 -19.24
N SER A 102 -34.48 -23.62 -20.09
CA SER A 102 -34.65 -23.61 -21.54
C SER A 102 -34.41 -24.96 -22.21
N ASN A 103 -33.62 -25.86 -21.59
CA ASN A 103 -33.39 -27.20 -22.12
C ASN A 103 -34.54 -28.17 -21.80
N ILE A 104 -35.25 -27.95 -20.68
CA ILE A 104 -36.39 -28.77 -20.23
C ILE A 104 -37.70 -28.41 -20.94
N ARG A 105 -37.76 -27.25 -21.62
CA ARG A 105 -38.93 -26.80 -22.38
C ARG A 105 -38.79 -27.11 -23.87
#